data_AF-A0A0R2S5Q7-F1
#
_entry.id   AF-A0A0R2S5Q7-F1
#
_cell.length_a   1.000
_cell.length_b   1.000
_cell.length_c   1.000
_cell.angle_alpha   90.00
_cell.angle_beta   90.00
_cell.angle_gamma   90.00
#
_symmetry.space_group_name_H-M   'P 1'
#
loop_
_entity.id
_entity.type
_entity.pdbx_description
1 polymer ?
#
loop_
_entity_poly.entity_id
_entity_poly.type
_entity_poly.pdbx_seq_one_letter_code
_entity_poly.pdbx_strand_id
1 'polypeptide(L)'
;MTPLKHKKILTIALIASVGIFFAINAKKQMNKIENNYETVKGDPLKARIYTLDNGLKVYLTSYADAPRVQTNIAVRAGSKNDPADA
;
A
#
# COMPACT_ATOMS: atom_id res chain seq x y z
N MET A 1 -6.24 -1.12 49.89
CA MET A 1 -6.10 -1.58 48.49
C MET A 1 -6.65 -3.00 48.43
N THR A 2 -7.88 -3.19 47.96
CA THR A 2 -8.54 -4.52 47.96
C THR A 2 -8.09 -5.35 46.75
N PRO A 3 -7.75 -6.64 46.91
CA PRO A 3 -7.27 -7.45 45.81
C PRO A 3 -8.37 -7.65 44.76
N LEU A 4 -7.99 -7.48 43.51
CA LEU A 4 -8.91 -7.59 42.38
C LEU A 4 -9.37 -9.05 42.24
N LYS A 5 -10.69 -9.31 42.28
CA LYS A 5 -11.23 -10.68 42.19
C LYS A 5 -10.83 -11.35 40.86
N HIS A 6 -10.51 -12.65 40.90
CA HIS A 6 -10.10 -13.47 39.74
C HIS A 6 -10.92 -13.26 38.46
N LYS A 7 -12.25 -13.09 38.58
CA LYS A 7 -13.13 -12.81 37.43
C LYS A 7 -12.78 -11.49 36.72
N LYS A 8 -12.45 -10.43 37.47
CA LYS A 8 -12.07 -9.12 36.92
C LYS A 8 -10.71 -9.19 36.20
N ILE A 9 -9.76 -9.97 36.71
CA ILE A 9 -8.46 -10.19 36.06
C ILE A 9 -8.67 -10.89 34.72
N LEU A 10 -9.53 -11.91 34.69
CA LEU A 10 -9.85 -12.66 33.46
C LEU A 10 -10.52 -11.78 32.40
N THR A 11 -11.45 -10.90 32.81
CA THR A 11 -12.11 -9.96 31.89
C THR A 11 -11.13 -8.95 31.29
N ILE A 12 -10.20 -8.43 32.08
CA ILE A 12 -9.17 -7.50 31.59
C ILE A 12 -8.23 -8.19 30.60
N ALA A 13 -7.82 -9.43 30.88
CA ALA A 13 -6.97 -10.21 29.98
C ALA A 13 -7.66 -10.49 28.62
N LEU A 14 -8.97 -10.76 28.62
CA LEU A 14 -9.74 -10.96 27.40
C LEU A 14 -9.86 -9.67 26.57
N ILE A 15 -10.10 -8.52 27.20
CA ILE A 15 -10.17 -7.23 26.51
C ILE A 15 -8.80 -6.88 25.91
N ALA A 16 -7.72 -7.13 26.66
CA ALA A 16 -6.37 -6.91 26.18
C ALA A 16 -6.03 -7.81 24.97
N SER A 17 -6.43 -9.09 24.99
CA SER A 17 -6.16 -10.00 23.86
C SER A 17 -6.92 -9.60 22.60
N VAL A 18 -8.16 -9.13 22.72
CA VAL A 18 -8.92 -8.56 21.59
C VAL A 18 -8.24 -7.30 21.05
N GLY A 19 -7.80 -6.38 21.92
CA GLY A 19 -7.06 -5.19 21.51
C GLY A 19 -5.76 -5.51 20.77
N ILE A 20 -4.99 -6.48 21.26
CA ILE A 20 -3.76 -6.97 20.62
C ILE A 20 -4.08 -7.58 19.25
N PHE A 21 -5.14 -8.40 19.14
CA PHE A 21 -5.57 -9.00 17.87
C PHE A 21 -5.94 -7.93 16.83
N PHE A 22 -6.69 -6.90 17.23
CA PHE A 22 -7.02 -5.77 16.35
C PHE A 22 -5.77 -5.00 15.90
N ALA A 23 -4.83 -4.72 16.81
CA ALA A 23 -3.59 -4.02 16.48
C ALA A 23 -2.71 -4.81 15.49
N ILE A 24 -2.60 -6.13 15.65
CA ILE A 24 -1.86 -7.01 14.72
C ILE A 24 -2.49 -6.97 13.33
N ASN A 25 -3.82 -7.08 13.23
CA ASN A 25 -4.52 -7.05 11.95
C ASN A 25 -4.39 -5.68 11.25
N ALA A 26 -4.48 -4.57 11.99
CA ALA A 26 -4.28 -3.23 11.45
C ALA A 26 -2.86 -3.06 10.86
N LYS A 27 -1.82 -3.50 11.58
CA LYS A 27 -0.43 -3.45 11.12
C LYS A 27 -0.19 -4.29 9.86
N LYS A 28 -0.84 -5.46 9.78
CA LYS A 28 -0.77 -6.34 8.60
C LYS A 28 -1.35 -5.67 7.34
N GLN A 29 -2.44 -4.90 7.48
CA GLN A 29 -3.02 -4.16 6.35
C GLN A 29 -2.11 -3.02 5.86
N MET A 30 -1.51 -2.24 6.76
CA MET A 30 -0.62 -1.12 6.38
C MET A 30 0.60 -1.58 5.56
N ASN A 31 1.18 -2.73 5.92
CA ASN A 31 2.33 -3.30 5.21
C ASN A 31 2.05 -3.66 3.75
N LYS A 32 0.78 -3.90 3.37
CA LYS A 32 0.44 -4.35 2.01
C LYS A 32 0.58 -3.23 0.97
N ILE A 33 0.35 -1.97 1.37
CA ILE A 33 0.28 -0.83 0.44
C ILE A 33 1.58 -0.03 0.47
N GLU A 34 2.15 0.17 1.67
CA GLU A 34 3.24 1.15 1.84
C GLU A 34 4.63 0.58 1.50
N ASN A 35 4.82 -0.75 1.47
CA ASN A 35 6.16 -1.35 1.40
C ASN A 35 6.42 -2.22 0.16
N ASN A 36 5.48 -2.31 -0.79
CA ASN A 36 5.66 -3.11 -1.99
C ASN A 36 5.91 -2.24 -3.23
N TYR A 37 6.99 -1.48 -3.23
CA TYR A 37 7.46 -0.74 -4.39
C TYR A 37 8.98 -0.85 -4.55
N GLU A 38 9.43 -0.74 -5.79
CA GLU A 38 10.84 -0.65 -6.15
C GLU A 38 11.25 0.83 -6.33
N THR A 39 12.55 1.09 -6.22
CA THR A 39 13.15 2.41 -6.48
C THR A 39 14.42 2.24 -7.31
N VAL A 40 14.79 3.28 -8.06
CA VAL A 40 16.01 3.29 -8.88
C VAL A 40 17.07 4.17 -8.21
N LYS A 41 18.28 3.63 -8.02
CA LYS A 41 19.39 4.39 -7.44
C LYS A 41 19.74 5.57 -8.34
N GLY A 42 19.78 6.78 -7.75
CA GLY A 42 20.12 8.00 -8.47
C GLY A 42 18.98 8.64 -9.24
N ASP A 43 17.75 8.12 -9.13
CA ASP A 43 16.57 8.79 -9.69
C ASP A 43 16.30 10.12 -8.96
N PRO A 44 16.41 11.28 -9.66
CA PRO A 44 16.16 12.59 -9.05
C PRO A 44 14.71 12.76 -8.60
N LEU A 45 13.77 12.05 -9.22
CA LEU A 45 12.35 12.14 -8.91
C LEU A 45 11.93 11.19 -7.78
N LYS A 46 12.81 10.26 -7.37
CA LYS A 46 12.56 9.24 -6.34
C LYS A 46 11.24 8.50 -6.60
N ALA A 47 11.03 8.04 -7.82
CA ALA A 47 9.83 7.35 -8.23
C ALA A 47 9.65 6.06 -7.44
N ARG A 48 8.42 5.83 -6.98
CA ARG A 48 7.96 4.56 -6.42
C ARG A 48 7.37 3.74 -7.55
N ILE A 49 7.92 2.55 -7.78
CA ILE A 49 7.54 1.68 -8.88
C ILE A 49 6.76 0.50 -8.32
N TYR A 50 5.47 0.42 -8.64
CA TYR A 50 4.59 -0.67 -8.24
C TYR A 50 4.36 -1.61 -9.41
N THR A 51 4.35 -2.92 -9.16
CA THR A 51 3.77 -3.90 -10.09
C THR A 51 2.48 -4.43 -9.47
N LEU A 52 1.35 -4.15 -10.11
CA LEU A 52 0.03 -4.59 -9.65
C LEU A 52 -0.19 -6.08 -9.97
N ASP A 53 -1.19 -6.69 -9.32
CA ASP A 53 -1.52 -8.11 -9.51
C ASP A 53 -1.88 -8.46 -10.96
N ASN A 54 -2.40 -7.50 -11.74
CA ASN A 54 -2.70 -7.65 -13.17
C ASN A 54 -1.48 -7.40 -14.09
N GLY A 55 -0.30 -7.18 -13.53
CA GLY A 55 0.94 -6.93 -14.25
C GLY A 55 1.14 -5.47 -14.69
N LEU A 56 0.21 -4.55 -14.40
CA LEU A 56 0.40 -3.13 -14.70
C LEU A 56 1.51 -2.54 -13.82
N LYS A 57 2.46 -1.85 -14.44
CA LYS A 57 3.48 -1.07 -13.73
C LYS A 57 3.03 0.37 -13.55
N VAL A 58 3.08 0.85 -12.31
CA VAL A 58 2.72 2.22 -11.93
C VAL A 58 3.96 2.93 -11.40
N TYR A 59 4.29 4.07 -12.00
CA TYR A 59 5.40 4.93 -11.59
C TYR A 59 4.80 6.16 -10.92
N LEU A 60 5.05 6.32 -9.62
CA LEU A 60 4.48 7.41 -8.83
C LEU A 60 5.58 8.30 -8.26
N THR A 61 5.49 9.59 -8.51
CA THR A 61 6.35 10.62 -7.92
C THR A 61 5.48 11.66 -7.23
N SER A 62 6.00 12.26 -6.15
CA SER A 62 5.31 13.35 -5.45
C SER A 62 5.99 14.66 -5.82
N TYR A 63 5.21 15.67 -6.22
CA TYR A 63 5.70 16.98 -6.58
C TYR A 63 5.06 18.05 -5.70
N ALA A 64 5.86 18.62 -4.79
CA ALA A 64 5.39 19.54 -3.76
C ALA A 64 5.42 21.02 -4.18
N ASP A 65 6.32 21.41 -5.09
CA ASP A 65 6.56 22.82 -5.42
C ASP A 65 5.38 23.46 -6.17
N ALA A 66 4.75 22.71 -7.09
CA ALA A 66 3.52 23.11 -7.75
C ALA A 66 2.57 21.90 -7.83
N PRO A 67 1.78 21.65 -6.77
CA PRO A 67 1.03 20.41 -6.62
C PRO A 67 -0.01 20.25 -7.73
N ARG A 68 0.27 19.31 -8.63
CA ARG A 68 -0.60 18.93 -9.75
C ARG A 68 -0.58 17.42 -9.90
N VAL A 69 -1.72 16.87 -10.30
CA VAL A 69 -1.81 15.46 -10.71
C VAL A 69 -1.70 15.40 -12.22
N GLN A 70 -0.66 14.72 -12.72
CA GLN A 70 -0.51 14.41 -14.12
C GLN A 70 -0.41 12.89 -14.27
N THR A 71 -1.21 12.33 -15.17
CA THR A 71 -1.29 10.90 -15.39
C THR A 71 -1.09 10.61 -16.86
N ASN A 72 -0.07 9.83 -17.18
CA ASN A 72 0.18 9.32 -18.52
C ASN A 72 0.01 7.80 -18.49
N ILE A 73 -0.77 7.26 -19.42
CA ILE A 73 -1.00 5.81 -19.54
C ILE A 73 -0.46 5.36 -20.89
N ALA A 74 0.68 4.67 -20.87
CA ALA A 74 1.26 4.08 -22.06
C ALA A 74 0.62 2.71 -22.32
N VAL A 75 0.18 2.48 -23.55
CA VAL A 75 -0.30 1.17 -24.02
C VAL A 75 0.67 0.61 -25.04
N ARG A 76 0.87 -0.71 -25.06
CA ARG A 76 1.73 -1.40 -26.02
C ARG A 76 1.00 -1.67 -27.33
N ALA A 77 0.43 -0.63 -27.92
CA ALA A 77 -0.29 -0.67 -29.18
C ALA A 77 0.10 0.54 -30.06
N GLY A 78 -0.06 0.39 -31.36
CA GLY A 78 0.22 1.41 -32.36
C GLY A 78 -0.19 0.92 -33.75
N SER A 79 -0.11 1.78 -34.75
CA SER A 79 -0.68 1.52 -36.10
C SER A 79 -0.11 0.29 -36.81
N LYS A 80 1.09 -0.16 -36.44
CA LYS A 80 1.65 -1.42 -36.96
C LYS A 80 0.82 -2.66 -36.57
N ASN A 81 -0.04 -2.53 -35.56
CA ASN A 81 -0.93 -3.59 -35.09
C ASN A 81 -2.37 -3.40 -35.59
N ASP A 82 -2.61 -2.46 -36.51
CA ASP A 82 -3.96 -2.25 -37.07
C ASP A 82 -4.38 -3.47 -37.91
N PRO A 83 -5.69 -3.79 -37.93
CA PRO A 83 -6.23 -4.81 -38.84
C PRO A 83 -5.89 -4.48 -40.29
N ALA A 84 -5.68 -5.51 -41.11
CA ALA A 84 -5.32 -5.33 -42.52
C ALA A 84 -6.46 -4.75 -43.37
N ASP A 85 -7.69 -4.83 -42.85
CA ASP A 85 -8.94 -4.37 -43.47
C ASP A 85 -9.46 -3.05 -42.88
N ALA A 86 -8.63 -2.35 -42.08
CA ALA A 86 -8.96 -1.04 -41.51
C ALA A 86 -9.05 0.08 -42.55
#